data_AF-A0A4S0JQZ9-F1
#
_entry.id   AF-A0A4S0JQZ9-F1
#
_cell.length_a   1.000
_cell.length_b   1.000
_cell.length_c   1.000
_cell.angle_alpha   90.00
_cell.angle_beta   90.00
_cell.angle_gamma   90.00
#
_symmetry.space_group_name_H-M   'P 1'
#
loop_
_entity.id
_entity.type
_entity.pdbx_description
1 polymer ?
#
loop_
_entity_poly.entity_id
_entity_poly.type
_entity_poly.pdbx_seq_one_letter_code
_entity_poly.pdbx_strand_id
1 'polypeptide(L)'
;MIKVIAIAVWICAATLGAVFYSFQAAGERGVGEKPKPMLGGLDYVKTDVISVPLIHDSKIDGYFLAKLVYTVEPEQIKKLSIPAEALITDEVYSYLYAHP
;
A
#
# COMPACT_ATOMS: atom_id res chain seq x y z
N MET A 1 23.92 40.58 -18.81
CA MET A 1 22.55 40.13 -18.49
C MET A 1 22.25 38.70 -18.97
N ILE A 2 22.68 38.29 -20.17
CA ILE A 2 22.42 36.94 -20.71
C ILE A 2 22.99 35.78 -19.88
N LYS A 3 24.14 35.97 -19.21
CA LYS A 3 24.75 34.97 -18.32
C LYS A 3 23.85 34.59 -17.14
N VAL A 4 23.13 35.57 -16.56
CA VAL A 4 22.24 35.33 -15.42
C VAL A 4 20.99 34.55 -15.87
N ILE A 5 20.46 34.88 -17.03
CA ILE A 5 19.32 34.18 -17.63
C ILE A 5 19.70 32.72 -17.94
N ALA A 6 20.88 32.48 -18.49
CA ALA A 6 21.36 31.13 -18.76
C ALA A 6 21.50 30.28 -17.49
N ILE A 7 21.99 30.87 -16.39
CA ILE A 7 22.11 30.19 -15.09
C ILE A 7 20.72 29.88 -14.52
N ALA A 8 19.77 30.81 -14.59
CA ALA A 8 18.41 30.59 -14.10
C ALA A 8 17.69 29.46 -14.87
N VAL A 9 17.81 29.45 -16.20
CA VAL A 9 17.25 28.39 -17.04
C VAL A 9 17.90 27.04 -16.73
N TRP A 10 19.21 27.01 -16.51
CA TRP A 10 19.92 25.80 -16.12
C TRP A 10 19.42 25.22 -14.80
N ILE A 11 19.22 26.06 -13.79
CA ILE A 11 18.68 25.64 -12.49
C ILE A 11 17.28 25.05 -12.65
N CYS A 12 16.40 25.69 -13.42
CA CYS A 12 15.06 25.17 -13.70
C CYS A 12 15.09 23.82 -14.42
N ALA A 13 16.00 23.64 -15.38
CA ALA A 13 16.16 22.37 -16.09
C ALA A 13 16.67 21.26 -15.13
N ALA A 14 17.62 21.59 -14.26
CA ALA A 14 18.17 20.66 -13.28
C ALA A 14 17.11 20.22 -12.24
N THR A 15 16.29 21.14 -11.73
CA THR A 15 15.22 20.81 -10.79
C THR A 15 14.12 19.97 -11.44
N LEU A 16 13.69 20.31 -12.66
CA LEU A 16 12.74 19.50 -13.41
C LEU A 16 13.28 18.09 -13.66
N GLY A 17 14.55 17.97 -14.08
CA GLY A 17 15.21 16.68 -14.28
C GLY A 17 15.29 15.85 -12.99
N ALA A 18 15.64 16.47 -11.86
CA ALA A 18 15.71 15.81 -10.57
C ALA A 18 14.33 15.31 -10.09
N VAL A 19 13.27 16.10 -10.30
CA VAL A 19 11.90 15.70 -9.96
C VAL A 19 11.46 14.53 -10.84
N PHE A 20 11.62 14.62 -12.16
CA PHE A 20 11.27 13.53 -13.08
C PHE A 20 12.04 12.25 -12.76
N TYR A 21 13.35 12.34 -12.51
CA TYR A 21 14.16 11.19 -12.13
C TYR A 21 13.73 10.61 -10.77
N SER A 22 13.38 11.45 -9.79
CA SER A 22 12.89 10.99 -8.50
C SER A 22 11.57 10.21 -8.64
N PHE A 23 10.66 10.68 -9.49
CA PHE A 23 9.41 9.95 -9.80
C PHE A 23 9.68 8.65 -10.55
N GLN A 24 10.59 8.64 -11.53
CA GLN A 24 10.98 7.43 -12.25
C GLN A 24 11.64 6.39 -11.31
N ALA A 25 12.60 6.81 -10.50
CA ALA A 25 13.31 5.95 -9.55
C ALA A 25 12.43 5.50 -8.36
N ALA A 26 11.43 6.31 -7.97
CA ALA A 26 10.41 5.87 -7.01
C ALA A 26 9.44 4.86 -7.65
N GLY A 27 9.09 5.05 -8.91
CA GLY A 27 8.31 4.11 -9.72
C GLY A 27 9.03 2.77 -9.89
N GLU A 28 10.32 2.76 -10.19
CA GLU A 28 11.10 1.51 -10.32
C GLU A 28 11.19 0.72 -9.02
N ARG A 29 11.18 1.38 -7.85
CA ARG A 29 11.08 0.70 -6.54
C ARG A 29 9.69 0.15 -6.23
N GLY A 30 8.65 0.54 -6.98
CA GLY A 30 7.27 0.10 -6.81
C GLY A 30 6.74 -0.80 -7.94
N VAL A 31 7.46 -0.91 -9.06
CA VAL A 31 7.12 -1.74 -10.24
C VAL A 31 8.14 -2.89 -10.38
N GLY A 32 8.65 -3.38 -9.25
CA GLY A 32 9.30 -4.68 -9.21
C GLY A 32 8.23 -5.75 -9.38
N GLU A 33 8.00 -6.15 -10.64
CA GLU A 33 7.33 -7.37 -11.10
C GLU A 33 5.97 -7.66 -10.42
N LYS A 34 4.87 -7.80 -11.18
CA LYS A 34 3.72 -8.54 -10.64
C LYS A 34 4.33 -9.85 -10.10
N PRO A 35 4.29 -10.12 -8.78
CA PRO A 35 5.00 -11.26 -8.23
C PRO A 35 4.50 -12.44 -9.03
N LYS A 36 5.41 -13.04 -9.82
CA LYS A 36 5.08 -14.20 -10.64
C LYS A 36 4.37 -15.15 -9.69
N PRO A 37 3.09 -15.51 -9.93
CA PRO A 37 2.31 -16.18 -8.91
C PRO A 37 3.08 -17.44 -8.53
N MET A 38 3.71 -17.42 -7.35
CA MET A 38 4.54 -18.53 -6.88
C MET A 38 3.71 -19.81 -6.74
N LEU A 39 2.38 -19.64 -6.76
CA LEU A 39 1.34 -20.63 -6.64
C LEU A 39 0.44 -20.69 -7.89
N GLY A 40 1.00 -20.52 -9.09
CA GLY A 40 0.43 -20.95 -10.37
C GLY A 40 -1.09 -20.79 -10.55
N GLY A 41 -1.58 -19.55 -10.69
CA GLY A 41 -3.00 -19.27 -10.97
C GLY A 41 -3.77 -18.62 -9.84
N LEU A 42 -3.15 -18.44 -8.67
CA LEU A 42 -3.73 -17.65 -7.58
C LEU A 42 -3.33 -16.18 -7.68
N ASP A 43 -4.30 -15.29 -7.44
CA ASP A 43 -4.09 -13.85 -7.37
C ASP A 43 -3.60 -13.45 -5.98
N TYR A 44 -2.55 -12.63 -5.95
CA TYR A 44 -2.05 -12.00 -4.73
C TYR A 44 -2.78 -10.68 -4.51
N VAL A 45 -3.62 -10.62 -3.48
CA VAL A 45 -4.38 -9.43 -3.13
C VAL A 45 -3.76 -8.83 -1.87
N LYS A 46 -3.45 -7.53 -1.94
CA LYS A 46 -3.01 -6.74 -0.79
C LYS A 46 -4.22 -6.02 -0.22
N THR A 47 -4.43 -6.11 1.10
CA THR A 47 -5.45 -5.29 1.76
C THR A 47 -5.00 -3.84 1.85
N ASP A 48 -5.95 -2.95 2.04
CA ASP A 48 -5.67 -1.63 2.60
C ASP A 48 -5.15 -1.73 4.05
N VAL A 49 -4.71 -0.60 4.61
CA VAL A 49 -4.22 -0.54 5.98
C VAL A 49 -5.39 -0.66 6.94
N ILE A 50 -5.45 -1.77 7.66
CA ILE A 50 -6.42 -2.02 8.72
C ILE A 50 -5.90 -1.34 9.99
N SER A 51 -6.70 -0.43 10.53
CA SER A 51 -6.39 0.31 11.76
C SER A 51 -7.34 -0.13 12.86
N VAL A 52 -6.84 -0.73 13.94
CA VAL A 52 -7.66 -1.22 15.07
C VAL A 52 -7.28 -0.43 16.32
N PRO A 53 -8.24 0.26 16.98
CA PRO A 53 -7.93 1.02 18.19
C PRO A 53 -7.72 0.11 19.39
N LEU A 54 -6.64 0.32 20.13
CA LEU A 54 -6.41 -0.33 21.43
C LEU A 54 -7.12 0.49 22.51
N ILE A 55 -8.11 -0.13 23.15
CA ILE A 55 -8.96 0.53 24.14
C ILE A 55 -8.70 -0.08 25.52
N HIS A 56 -8.25 0.74 26.47
CA HIS A 56 -8.18 0.39 27.89
C HIS A 56 -8.82 1.50 28.73
N ASP A 57 -9.51 1.12 29.80
CA ASP A 57 -10.13 2.08 30.74
C ASP A 57 -10.96 3.19 30.06
N SER A 58 -11.69 2.83 29.01
CA SER A 58 -12.49 3.76 28.19
C SER A 58 -11.67 4.86 27.48
N LYS A 59 -10.38 4.62 27.24
CA LYS A 59 -9.46 5.49 26.48
C LYS A 59 -8.82 4.73 25.34
N ILE A 60 -8.50 5.46 24.27
CA ILE A 60 -7.72 4.93 23.14
C ILE A 60 -6.25 5.17 23.46
N ASP A 61 -5.51 4.10 23.71
CA ASP A 61 -4.08 4.16 24.02
C ASP A 61 -3.23 4.20 22.75
N GLY A 62 -3.76 3.69 21.64
CA GLY A 62 -3.06 3.64 20.36
C GLY A 62 -3.83 2.88 19.30
N TYR A 63 -3.14 2.60 18.19
CA TYR A 63 -3.69 1.86 17.06
C TYR A 63 -2.74 0.73 16.65
N PHE A 64 -3.31 -0.46 16.48
CA PHE A 64 -2.66 -1.54 15.77
C PHE A 64 -2.87 -1.34 14.27
N LEU A 65 -1.79 -1.26 13.50
CA LEU A 65 -1.81 -1.08 12.05
C LEU A 65 -1.34 -2.36 11.38
N ALA A 66 -2.21 -2.94 10.55
CA ALA A 66 -1.90 -4.15 9.79
C ALA A 66 -2.11 -3.92 8.29
N LYS A 67 -1.21 -4.47 7.48
CA LYS A 67 -1.40 -4.60 6.03
C LYS A 67 -1.13 -6.04 5.67
N LEU A 68 -2.16 -6.75 5.21
CA LEU A 68 -2.10 -8.17 4.94
C LEU A 68 -2.00 -8.43 3.45
N VAL A 69 -1.38 -9.56 3.10
CA VAL A 69 -1.35 -10.07 1.73
C VAL A 69 -1.87 -11.48 1.78
N TYR A 70 -2.87 -11.76 0.96
CA TYR A 70 -3.49 -13.08 0.87
C TYR A 70 -3.56 -13.51 -0.59
N THR A 71 -3.63 -14.83 -0.77
CA THR A 71 -3.58 -15.45 -2.08
C THR A 71 -4.89 -16.19 -2.31
N VAL A 72 -5.55 -15.93 -3.44
CA VAL A 72 -6.90 -16.44 -3.71
C VAL A 72 -7.06 -16.99 -5.11
N GLU A 73 -7.95 -17.96 -5.26
CA GLU A 73 -8.41 -18.41 -6.56
C GLU A 73 -9.45 -17.40 -7.11
N PRO A 74 -9.21 -16.78 -8.28
CA PRO A 74 -10.07 -15.71 -8.81
C PRO A 74 -11.52 -16.15 -9.09
N GLU A 75 -11.74 -17.44 -9.35
CA GLU A 75 -13.07 -17.99 -9.58
C GLU A 75 -13.87 -18.13 -8.28
N GLN A 76 -13.21 -18.38 -7.15
CA GLN A 76 -13.88 -18.52 -5.86
C GLN A 76 -14.20 -17.15 -5.27
N ILE A 77 -13.30 -16.17 -5.41
CA ILE A 77 -13.54 -14.84 -4.84
C ILE A 77 -14.76 -14.15 -5.46
N LYS A 78 -15.05 -14.42 -6.73
CA LYS A 78 -16.26 -13.93 -7.43
C LYS A 78 -17.56 -14.55 -6.91
N LYS A 79 -17.49 -15.69 -6.23
CA LYS A 79 -18.66 -16.37 -5.64
C LYS A 79 -18.99 -15.86 -4.26
N LEU A 80 -18.10 -15.10 -3.61
CA LEU A 80 -18.39 -14.53 -2.30
C LEU A 80 -19.47 -13.45 -2.43
N SER A 81 -20.46 -13.54 -1.54
CA SER A 81 -21.53 -12.54 -1.43
C SER A 81 -21.06 -11.24 -0.77
N ILE A 82 -19.96 -11.32 0.00
CA ILE A 82 -19.37 -10.20 0.75
C ILE A 82 -17.91 -10.05 0.27
N PRO A 83 -17.40 -8.83 0.06
CA PRO A 83 -16.01 -8.62 -0.31
C PRO A 83 -15.06 -9.31 0.68
N ALA A 84 -14.11 -10.09 0.17
CA ALA A 84 -13.15 -10.82 1.02
C ALA A 84 -12.38 -9.87 1.95
N GLU A 85 -12.09 -8.65 1.51
CA GLU A 85 -11.44 -7.62 2.31
C GLU A 85 -12.26 -7.19 3.54
N ALA A 86 -13.58 -7.14 3.43
CA ALA A 86 -14.46 -6.84 4.56
C ALA A 86 -14.42 -7.98 5.59
N LEU A 87 -14.44 -9.24 5.13
CA LEU A 87 -14.34 -10.42 6.01
C LEU A 87 -12.99 -10.49 6.73
N ILE A 88 -11.90 -10.23 6.01
CA ILE A 88 -10.56 -10.20 6.61
C ILE A 88 -10.47 -9.09 7.65
N THR A 89 -11.02 -7.91 7.36
CA THR A 89 -11.04 -6.79 8.30
C THR A 89 -11.82 -7.16 9.57
N ASP A 90 -13.00 -7.74 9.43
CA ASP A 90 -13.84 -8.19 10.55
C ASP A 90 -13.14 -9.23 11.43
N GLU A 91 -12.48 -10.22 10.82
CA GLU A 91 -11.71 -11.23 11.55
C GLU A 91 -10.48 -10.66 12.26
N VAL A 92 -9.78 -9.69 11.64
CA VAL A 92 -8.66 -9.01 12.31
C VAL A 92 -9.14 -8.28 13.57
N TYR A 93 -10.27 -7.57 13.47
CA TYR A 93 -10.88 -6.90 14.63
C TYR A 93 -11.28 -7.93 15.70
N SER A 94 -12.04 -8.95 15.31
CA SER A 94 -12.55 -9.98 16.22
C SER A 94 -11.42 -10.73 16.93
N TYR A 95 -10.37 -11.10 16.19
CA TYR A 95 -9.22 -11.82 16.74
C TYR A 95 -8.45 -10.99 17.77
N LEU A 96 -8.19 -9.70 17.46
CA LEU A 96 -7.42 -8.81 18.35
C LEU A 96 -8.18 -8.53 19.65
N TYR A 97 -9.50 -8.32 19.60
CA TYR A 97 -10.28 -8.11 20.82
C TYR A 97 -10.57 -9.40 21.60
N ALA A 98 -10.55 -10.56 20.94
CA ALA A 98 -10.64 -11.84 21.61
C ALA A 98 -9.33 -12.23 22.35
N HIS A 99 -8.19 -11.66 21.95
CA HIS A 99 -6.87 -11.94 22.52
C HIS A 99 -6.13 -10.63 22.87
N PRO A 100 -6.59 -9.91 23.90
CA PRO A 100 -5.98 -8.65 24.34
C PRO A 100 -4.59 -8.84 24.95
#